data_AF-A0A7K4BJW7-F1
#
_entry.id   AF-A0A7K4BJW7-F1
#
_cell.length_a   1.000
_cell.length_b   1.000
_cell.length_c   1.000
_cell.angle_alpha   90.00
_cell.angle_beta   90.00
_cell.angle_gamma   90.00
#
_symmetry.space_group_name_H-M   'P 1'
#
loop_
_entity.id
_entity.type
_entity.pdbx_description
1 polymer ?
#
loop_
_entity_poly.entity_id
_entity_poly.type
_entity_poly.pdbx_seq_one_letter_code
_entity_poly.pdbx_strand_id
1 'polypeptide(L)'
;MIARLKKAVGLDITKKTKEGYYSLARFACFKRLHDFGYGKSEIARMFGFRHASVNYGIKKLEDLLSINDKMAVRFWDRVKDVKLYD
;
A
#
# COMPACT_ATOMS: atom_id res chain seq x y z
N MET A 1 -3.03 12.32 5.54
CA MET A 1 -3.19 11.00 4.90
C MET A 1 -1.98 10.05 5.06
N ILE A 2 -0.82 10.29 4.43
CA ILE A 2 0.34 9.36 4.48
C ILE A 2 0.81 9.05 5.92
N ALA A 3 0.81 10.05 6.81
CA ALA A 3 1.13 9.83 8.23
C ALA A 3 0.17 8.84 8.92
N ARG A 4 -1.13 8.88 8.58
CA ARG A 4 -2.13 7.93 9.11
C ARG A 4 -1.85 6.51 8.61
N LEU A 5 -1.51 6.36 7.33
CA LEU A 5 -1.11 5.06 6.76
C LEU A 5 0.19 4.53 7.39
N LYS A 6 1.21 5.38 7.57
CA LYS A 6 2.45 5.02 8.29
C LYS A 6 2.16 4.52 9.70
N LYS A 7 1.32 5.25 10.45
CA LYS A 7 0.89 4.87 11.81
C LYS A 7 0.14 3.54 11.82
N ALA A 8 -0.78 3.33 10.89
CA ALA A 8 -1.59 2.12 10.82
C ALA A 8 -0.75 0.87 10.48
N VAL A 9 0.17 1.00 9.53
CA VAL A 9 1.08 -0.10 9.15
C VAL A 9 2.16 -0.34 10.21
N GLY A 10 2.60 0.70 10.91
CA GLY A 10 3.72 0.65 11.86
C GLY A 10 5.09 0.63 11.19
N LEU A 11 5.19 1.11 9.93
CA LEU A 11 6.43 1.13 9.15
C LEU A 11 6.56 2.44 8.37
N ASP A 12 7.81 2.76 8.03
CA ASP A 12 8.08 3.78 7.04
C ASP A 12 7.83 3.25 5.62
N ILE A 13 6.60 3.44 5.14
CA ILE A 13 6.17 3.09 3.77
C ILE A 13 6.81 3.95 2.67
N THR A 14 7.60 4.97 3.01
CA THR A 14 8.38 5.75 2.03
C THR A 14 9.80 5.22 1.82
N LYS A 15 10.24 4.29 2.68
CA LYS A 15 11.56 3.66 2.57
C LYS A 15 11.64 2.77 1.32
N LYS A 16 12.65 2.99 0.48
CA LYS A 16 12.87 2.27 -0.79
C LYS A 16 13.65 0.95 -0.62
N THR A 17 13.40 0.20 0.45
CA THR A 17 13.99 -1.15 0.62
C THR A 17 13.20 -2.19 -0.17
N LYS A 18 13.90 -3.22 -0.66
CA LYS A 18 13.31 -4.36 -1.37
C LYS A 18 12.89 -5.51 -0.44
N GLU A 19 13.07 -5.36 0.87
CA GLU A 19 12.57 -6.33 1.85
C GLU A 19 11.07 -6.60 1.65
N GLY A 20 10.69 -7.87 1.61
CA GLY A 20 9.33 -8.30 1.26
C GLY A 20 8.26 -7.67 2.15
N TYR A 21 8.53 -7.59 3.46
CA TYR A 21 7.63 -6.99 4.45
C TYR A 21 7.35 -5.50 4.19
N TYR A 22 8.39 -4.70 3.88
CA TYR A 22 8.22 -3.28 3.52
C TYR A 22 7.52 -3.10 2.17
N SER A 23 7.71 -4.04 1.25
CA SER A 23 7.07 -4.00 -0.06
C SER A 23 5.56 -4.28 0.07
N LEU A 24 5.18 -5.31 0.82
CA LEU A 24 3.77 -5.63 1.07
C LEU A 24 3.04 -4.52 1.83
N ALA A 25 3.68 -3.94 2.84
CA ALA A 25 3.18 -2.76 3.54
C ALA A 25 2.85 -1.60 2.58
N ARG A 26 3.76 -1.31 1.63
CA ARG A 26 3.54 -0.28 0.61
C ARG A 26 2.42 -0.65 -0.35
N PHE A 27 2.36 -1.91 -0.77
CA PHE A 27 1.34 -2.39 -1.70
C PHE A 27 -0.06 -2.28 -1.08
N ALA A 28 -0.21 -2.60 0.20
CA ALA A 28 -1.44 -2.38 0.97
C ALA A 28 -1.86 -0.89 0.95
N CYS A 29 -0.90 0.02 1.13
CA CYS A 29 -1.17 1.46 1.05
C CYS A 29 -1.55 1.91 -0.38
N PHE A 30 -0.88 1.39 -1.41
CA PHE A 30 -1.20 1.70 -2.80
C PHE A 30 -2.62 1.29 -3.15
N LYS A 31 -3.01 0.05 -2.78
CA LYS A 31 -4.37 -0.42 -3.00
C LYS A 31 -5.38 0.45 -2.26
N ARG A 32 -5.12 0.75 -0.98
CA ARG A 32 -6.05 1.57 -0.17
C ARG A 32 -6.29 2.95 -0.76
N LEU A 33 -5.24 3.60 -1.28
CA LEU A 33 -5.34 4.92 -1.92
C LEU A 33 -6.04 4.83 -3.28
N HIS A 34 -5.77 3.78 -4.05
CA HIS A 34 -6.44 3.54 -5.32
C HIS A 34 -7.94 3.30 -5.12
N ASP A 35 -8.31 2.45 -4.16
CA ASP A 35 -9.71 2.18 -3.80
C ASP A 35 -10.42 3.44 -3.25
N PHE A 36 -9.67 4.43 -2.76
CA PHE A 36 -10.21 5.74 -2.37
C PHE A 36 -10.44 6.69 -3.56
N GLY A 37 -9.88 6.38 -4.74
CA GLY A 37 -10.03 7.19 -5.95
C GLY A 37 -8.77 7.89 -6.44
N TYR A 38 -7.60 7.69 -5.80
CA TYR A 38 -6.35 8.26 -6.33
C TYR A 38 -5.87 7.54 -7.59
N GLY A 39 -5.45 8.31 -8.58
CA GLY A 39 -4.79 7.78 -9.76
C GLY A 39 -3.44 7.16 -9.42
N LYS A 40 -3.07 6.08 -10.14
CA LYS A 40 -1.79 5.39 -9.95
C LYS A 40 -0.57 6.32 -10.10
N SER A 41 -0.65 7.32 -10.98
CA SER A 41 0.40 8.33 -11.15
C SER A 41 0.51 9.27 -9.96
N GLU A 42 -0.61 9.59 -9.30
CA GLU A 42 -0.63 10.42 -8.10
C GLU A 42 -0.02 9.66 -6.92
N ILE A 43 -0.42 8.40 -6.73
CA ILE A 43 0.18 7.50 -5.74
C ILE A 43 1.70 7.37 -5.98
N ALA A 44 2.11 7.22 -7.24
CA ALA A 44 3.52 7.13 -7.60
C ALA A 44 4.30 8.40 -7.17
N ARG A 45 3.75 9.59 -7.41
CA ARG A 45 4.32 10.87 -6.95
C ARG A 45 4.40 10.95 -5.43
N MET A 46 3.33 10.58 -4.72
CA MET A 46 3.27 10.62 -3.25
C MET A 46 4.36 9.78 -2.57
N PHE A 47 4.73 8.65 -3.17
CA PHE A 47 5.69 7.72 -2.59
C PHE A 47 7.08 7.77 -3.28
N GLY A 48 7.25 8.59 -4.31
CA GLY A 48 8.50 8.68 -5.08
C GLY A 48 8.85 7.40 -5.84
N PHE A 49 7.85 6.71 -6.40
CA PHE A 49 7.99 5.53 -7.26
C PHE A 49 7.51 5.80 -8.69
N ARG A 50 7.69 4.81 -9.58
CA ARG A 50 7.15 4.85 -10.94
C ARG A 50 5.71 4.33 -10.94
N HIS A 51 4.89 4.84 -11.86
CA HIS A 51 3.51 4.36 -12.09
C HIS A 51 3.45 2.82 -12.21
N ALA A 52 4.38 2.22 -12.96
CA ALA A 52 4.47 0.77 -13.12
C ALA A 52 4.67 0.02 -11.79
N SER A 53 5.42 0.60 -10.84
CA SER A 53 5.62 0.00 -9.51
C SER A 53 4.35 0.02 -8.67
N VAL A 54 3.54 1.08 -8.79
CA VAL A 54 2.23 1.17 -8.13
C VAL A 54 1.28 0.12 -8.72
N ASN A 55 1.19 0.05 -10.06
CA ASN A 55 0.36 -0.92 -10.74
C ASN A 55 0.73 -2.38 -10.37
N TYR A 56 2.02 -2.70 -10.39
CA TYR A 56 2.53 -4.00 -9.95
C TYR A 56 2.16 -4.29 -8.50
N GLY A 57 2.38 -3.32 -7.60
CA GLY A 57 2.11 -3.49 -6.17
C GLY A 57 0.64 -3.78 -5.87
N ILE A 58 -0.28 -3.05 -6.49
CA ILE A 58 -1.73 -3.27 -6.32
C ILE A 58 -2.09 -4.68 -6.78
N LYS A 59 -1.72 -5.05 -8.02
CA LYS A 59 -2.00 -6.39 -8.56
C LYS A 59 -1.40 -7.50 -7.70
N LYS A 60 -0.14 -7.34 -7.31
CA LYS A 60 0.57 -8.34 -6.47
C LYS A 60 -0.11 -8.52 -5.12
N LEU A 61 -0.63 -7.45 -4.51
CA LEU A 61 -1.38 -7.57 -3.28
C LEU A 61 -2.69 -8.31 -3.49
N GLU A 62 -3.45 -7.99 -4.55
CA GLU A 62 -4.71 -8.66 -4.87
C GLU A 62 -4.51 -10.15 -5.13
N ASP A 63 -3.46 -10.52 -5.86
CA ASP A 63 -3.05 -11.92 -6.08
C ASP A 63 -2.72 -12.64 -4.76
N LEU A 64 -2.13 -11.94 -3.78
CA LEU A 64 -1.80 -12.53 -2.48
C LEU A 64 -3.00 -12.62 -1.55
N LEU A 65 -3.91 -11.64 -1.61
CA LEU A 65 -5.16 -11.66 -0.87
C LEU A 65 -6.09 -12.78 -1.37
N SER A 66 -6.11 -13.07 -2.68
CA SER A 66 -6.94 -14.13 -3.25
C SER A 66 -6.54 -15.53 -2.78
N ILE A 67 -5.27 -15.74 -2.44
CA ILE A 67 -4.75 -16.99 -1.86
C ILE A 67 -4.65 -16.94 -0.33
N ASN A 68 -5.22 -15.91 0.31
CA ASN A 68 -5.21 -15.71 1.77
C ASN A 68 -3.79 -15.71 2.38
N ASP A 69 -2.82 -15.09 1.69
CA ASP A 69 -1.46 -14.95 2.23
C ASP A 69 -1.50 -14.18 3.56
N LYS A 70 -0.97 -14.82 4.61
CA LYS A 70 -1.06 -14.32 5.99
C LYS A 70 -0.46 -12.91 6.15
N MET A 71 0.63 -12.62 5.43
CA MET A 71 1.32 -11.33 5.58
C MET A 71 0.60 -10.23 4.81
N ALA A 72 0.11 -10.53 3.60
CA ALA A 72 -0.71 -9.60 2.83
C ALA A 72 -2.01 -9.25 3.56
N VAL A 73 -2.73 -10.23 4.09
CA VAL A 73 -3.97 -10.04 4.87
C VAL A 73 -3.69 -9.16 6.08
N ARG A 74 -2.65 -9.47 6.87
CA ARG A 74 -2.26 -8.68 8.04
C ARG A 74 -2.03 -7.21 7.73
N PHE A 75 -1.37 -6.89 6.62
CA PHE A 75 -1.14 -5.50 6.23
C PHE A 75 -2.39 -4.82 5.68
N TRP A 76 -3.19 -5.55 4.90
CA TRP A 76 -4.43 -5.04 4.36
C TRP A 76 -5.42 -4.67 5.47
N ASP A 77 -5.61 -5.55 6.45
CA ASP A 77 -6.49 -5.31 7.61
C ASP A 77 -6.11 -4.06 8.41
N ARG A 78 -4.82 -3.70 8.43
CA ARG A 78 -4.36 -2.47 9.08
C ARG A 78 -4.77 -1.20 8.35
N VAL A 79 -4.94 -1.24 7.03
CA VAL A 79 -5.09 -0.03 6.21
C VAL A 79 -6.46 0.12 5.55
N LYS A 80 -7.19 -0.97 5.33
CA LYS A 80 -8.44 -0.99 4.56
C LYS A 80 -9.48 0.00 5.10
N ASP A 81 -9.54 0.16 6.42
CA ASP A 81 -10.52 1.01 7.12
C ASP A 81 -9.95 2.37 7.58
N VAL A 82 -8.71 2.70 7.21
CA VAL A 82 -8.10 3.98 7.60
C VAL A 82 -8.86 5.14 6.95
N LYS A 83 -9.25 6.13 7.78
CA LYS A 83 -9.84 7.39 7.31
C LYS A 83 -8.79 8.25 6.59
N LEU A 84 -9.02 8.54 5.31
CA LEU A 84 -8.10 9.29 4.46
C LEU A 84 -8.45 10.78 4.32
N TYR A 85 -9.63 11.19 4.76
CA TYR A 85 -10.09 12.56 4.91
C TYR A 85 -10.13 12.96 6.40
N ASP A 86 -10.34 14.24 6.70
CA ASP A 86 -10.46 14.77 8.08
C ASP A 86 -11.83 14.47 8.70
#